data_AF-A0A7C1K5J8-F1
#
_entry.id   AF-A0A7C1K5J8-F1
#
_cell.length_a   1.000
_cell.length_b   1.000
_cell.length_c   1.000
_cell.angle_alpha   90.00
_cell.angle_beta   90.00
_cell.angle_gamma   90.00
#
_symmetry.space_group_name_H-M   'P 1'
#
loop_
_entity.id
_entity.type
_entity.pdbx_description
1 polymer ?
#
loop_
_entity_poly.entity_id
_entity_poly.type
_entity_poly.pdbx_seq_one_letter_code
_entity_poly.pdbx_strand_id
1 'polypeptide(L)'
;MASRLRQDEARVEVVTMDAHAPQVLAQVIAARPAAVILDATDPDATQGCTLNTLLQALPALKVIHLDLQRKQVRIVTSEQRPAGEVRDLLEIIAPSATT
;
A
#
# COMPACT_ATOMS: atom_id res chain seq x y z
N MET A 1 -9.49 5.88 -17.78
CA MET A 1 -8.24 6.05 -17.00
C MET A 1 -7.53 4.74 -16.67
N ALA A 2 -8.15 3.56 -16.85
CA ALA A 2 -7.55 2.26 -16.58
C ALA A 2 -6.55 1.73 -17.65
N SER A 3 -6.21 2.50 -18.70
CA SER A 3 -5.39 1.99 -19.82
C SER A 3 -3.89 2.36 -19.73
N ARG A 4 -3.51 3.39 -18.97
CA ARG A 4 -2.10 3.80 -18.83
C ARG A 4 -1.31 2.89 -17.90
N LEU A 5 -1.95 2.34 -16.87
CA LEU A 5 -1.38 1.26 -16.02
C LEU A 5 -1.05 0.01 -16.86
N ARG A 6 -1.78 -0.24 -17.95
CA ARG A 6 -1.60 -1.43 -18.79
C ARG A 6 -0.44 -1.37 -19.76
N GLN A 7 0.09 -0.18 -20.03
CA GLN A 7 1.16 -0.03 -21.02
C GLN A 7 2.55 -0.40 -20.47
N ASP A 8 2.67 -0.56 -19.14
CA ASP A 8 3.87 -1.07 -18.43
C ASP A 8 3.63 -2.49 -17.82
N GLU A 9 2.48 -3.12 -18.11
CA GLU A 9 2.06 -4.43 -17.55
C GLU A 9 2.96 -5.61 -17.89
N ALA A 10 3.86 -5.47 -18.88
CA ALA A 10 4.75 -6.56 -19.28
C ALA A 10 5.71 -7.02 -18.16
N ARG A 11 5.76 -6.32 -17.02
CA ARG A 11 6.61 -6.65 -15.86
C ARG A 11 5.88 -6.78 -14.52
N VAL A 12 4.58 -6.50 -14.45
CA VAL A 12 3.84 -6.46 -13.18
C VAL A 12 2.53 -7.23 -13.33
N GLU A 13 2.41 -8.33 -12.59
CA GLU A 13 1.16 -9.07 -12.48
C GLU A 13 0.18 -8.24 -11.64
N VAL A 14 -0.94 -7.86 -12.26
CA VAL A 14 -2.00 -7.10 -11.60
C VAL A 14 -3.21 -8.00 -11.42
N VAL A 15 -3.58 -8.25 -10.16
CA VAL A 15 -4.78 -8.99 -9.79
C VAL A 15 -5.79 -8.01 -9.22
N THR A 16 -6.98 -7.97 -9.81
CA THR A 16 -8.10 -7.17 -9.30
C THR A 16 -8.97 -8.06 -8.40
N MET A 17 -9.26 -7.58 -7.20
CA MET A 17 -10.12 -8.27 -6.23
C MET A 17 -11.28 -7.36 -5.84
N ASP A 18 -12.45 -7.95 -5.63
CA ASP A 18 -13.59 -7.24 -5.06
C ASP A 18 -13.40 -7.10 -3.55
N ALA A 19 -13.29 -5.86 -3.07
CA ALA A 19 -13.10 -5.57 -1.65
C ALA A 19 -14.32 -5.96 -0.78
N HIS A 20 -15.49 -6.17 -1.38
CA HIS A 20 -16.69 -6.63 -0.69
C HIS A 20 -16.82 -8.15 -0.66
N ALA A 21 -15.97 -8.88 -1.40
CA ALA A 21 -16.04 -10.32 -1.44
C ALA A 21 -15.77 -10.91 -0.03
N PRO A 22 -16.54 -11.92 0.40
CA PRO A 22 -16.22 -12.62 1.63
C PRO A 22 -14.80 -13.17 1.54
N GLN A 23 -14.04 -13.02 2.64
CA GLN A 23 -12.67 -13.51 2.75
C GLN A 23 -11.67 -12.85 1.78
N VAL A 24 -11.95 -11.65 1.25
CA VAL A 24 -11.00 -10.93 0.39
C VAL A 24 -9.61 -10.80 1.02
N LEU A 25 -9.53 -10.58 2.33
CA LEU A 25 -8.25 -10.54 3.06
C LEU A 25 -7.46 -11.86 2.91
N ALA A 26 -8.12 -13.01 3.00
CA ALA A 26 -7.46 -14.31 2.85
C ALA A 26 -6.92 -14.48 1.42
N GLN A 27 -7.65 -13.99 0.42
CA GLN A 27 -7.22 -14.00 -0.99
C GLN A 27 -6.01 -13.09 -1.20
N VAL A 28 -6.01 -11.89 -0.63
CA VAL A 28 -4.87 -10.96 -0.67
C VAL A 28 -3.64 -11.59 -0.02
N ILE A 29 -3.78 -12.21 1.15
CA ILE A 29 -2.67 -12.88 1.84
C ILE A 29 -2.13 -14.04 1.00
N ALA A 30 -3.02 -14.85 0.40
CA ALA A 30 -2.64 -15.98 -0.44
C ALA A 30 -1.87 -15.55 -1.69
N ALA A 31 -2.24 -14.41 -2.28
CA ALA A 31 -1.56 -13.84 -3.45
C ALA A 31 -0.15 -13.27 -3.13
N ARG A 32 0.16 -13.03 -1.85
CA ARG A 32 1.44 -12.44 -1.37
C ARG A 32 1.92 -11.25 -2.24
N PRO A 33 1.09 -10.23 -2.46
CA PRO A 33 1.45 -9.13 -3.33
C PRO A 33 2.59 -8.30 -2.75
N ALA A 34 3.39 -7.69 -3.62
CA ALA A 34 4.37 -6.68 -3.22
C ALA A 34 3.69 -5.33 -2.89
N ALA A 35 2.53 -5.06 -3.49
CA ALA A 35 1.73 -3.87 -3.21
C ALA A 35 0.23 -4.14 -3.38
N VAL A 36 -0.59 -3.45 -2.59
CA VAL A 36 -2.05 -3.41 -2.73
C VAL A 36 -2.46 -1.97 -2.99
N ILE A 37 -3.31 -1.76 -3.99
CA ILE A 37 -3.90 -0.44 -4.29
C ILE A 37 -5.33 -0.42 -3.76
N LEU A 38 -5.63 0.55 -2.90
CA LEU A 38 -6.97 0.78 -2.35
C LEU A 38 -7.50 2.11 -2.89
N ASP A 39 -8.77 2.13 -3.30
CA ASP A 39 -9.44 3.40 -3.60
C ASP A 39 -9.68 4.14 -2.28
N ALA A 40 -9.10 5.34 -2.14
CA ALA A 40 -9.20 6.14 -0.93
C ALA A 40 -10.57 6.81 -0.77
N THR A 41 -11.38 6.81 -1.83
CA THR A 41 -12.73 7.37 -1.85
C THR A 41 -13.80 6.32 -1.53
N ASP A 42 -13.42 5.05 -1.51
CA ASP A 42 -14.27 3.93 -1.13
C ASP A 42 -14.08 3.61 0.37
N PRO A 43 -15.01 4.01 1.25
CA PRO A 43 -14.91 3.72 2.67
C PRO A 43 -14.97 2.22 2.96
N ASP A 44 -15.61 1.42 2.10
CA ASP A 44 -15.83 0.00 2.31
C ASP A 44 -14.61 -0.83 1.89
N ALA A 45 -13.84 -0.35 0.91
CA ALA A 45 -12.53 -0.92 0.56
C ALA A 45 -11.55 -0.97 1.75
N THR A 46 -11.74 -0.08 2.73
CA THR A 46 -10.93 -0.04 3.96
C THR A 46 -11.46 -0.90 5.10
N GLN A 47 -12.69 -1.42 5.01
CA GLN A 47 -13.32 -2.23 6.06
C GLN A 47 -12.92 -3.72 5.98
N GLY A 48 -12.94 -4.31 4.78
CA GLY A 48 -12.57 -5.71 4.57
C GLY A 48 -11.06 -5.99 4.65
N CYS A 49 -10.25 -4.98 4.34
CA CYS A 49 -8.80 -5.03 4.29
C CYS A 49 -8.20 -3.84 5.06
N THR A 50 -8.42 -3.79 6.37
CA THR A 50 -7.87 -2.68 7.17
C THR A 50 -6.35 -2.65 7.06
N LEU A 51 -5.79 -1.44 7.03
CA LEU A 51 -4.35 -1.21 6.93
C LEU A 51 -3.57 -2.00 7.98
N ASN A 52 -4.06 -2.03 9.23
CA ASN A 52 -3.43 -2.76 10.32
C ASN A 52 -3.40 -4.27 10.03
N THR A 53 -4.52 -4.86 9.60
CA THR A 53 -4.60 -6.29 9.31
C THR A 53 -3.70 -6.69 8.13
N LEU A 54 -3.66 -5.88 7.08
CA LEU A 54 -2.79 -6.11 5.92
C LEU A 54 -1.31 -6.08 6.31
N LEU A 55 -0.88 -5.06 7.07
CA LEU A 55 0.53 -4.90 7.46
C LEU A 55 0.97 -5.91 8.52
N GLN A 56 0.05 -6.41 9.37
CA GLN A 56 0.33 -7.52 10.28
C GLN A 56 0.52 -8.84 9.52
N ALA A 57 -0.33 -9.12 8.53
CA ALA A 57 -0.25 -10.37 7.76
C ALA A 57 0.88 -10.36 6.73
N LEU A 58 1.20 -9.20 6.16
CA LEU A 58 2.22 -9.01 5.13
C LEU A 58 3.12 -7.80 5.52
N PRO A 59 4.12 -7.99 6.39
CA PRO A 59 4.95 -6.89 6.91
C PRO A 59 5.75 -6.12 5.84
N ALA A 60 6.07 -6.77 4.71
CA ALA A 60 6.77 -6.14 3.60
C ALA A 60 5.84 -5.46 2.58
N LEU A 61 4.52 -5.47 2.81
CA LEU A 61 3.54 -4.95 1.89
C LEU A 61 3.59 -3.42 1.80
N LYS A 62 3.50 -2.91 0.57
CA LYS A 62 3.21 -1.49 0.31
C LYS A 62 1.71 -1.32 0.09
N VAL A 63 1.06 -0.47 0.88
CA VAL A 63 -0.35 -0.13 0.68
C VAL A 63 -0.44 1.24 0.02
N ILE A 64 -1.08 1.31 -1.13
CA ILE A 64 -1.19 2.52 -1.95
C ILE A 64 -2.65 2.95 -1.92
N HIS A 65 -2.93 4.02 -1.20
CA HIS A 65 -4.24 4.67 -1.22
C HIS A 65 -4.26 5.66 -2.38
N LEU A 66 -5.16 5.44 -3.33
CA LEU A 66 -5.33 6.27 -4.50
C LEU A 66 -6.58 7.13 -4.35
N ASP A 67 -6.41 8.45 -4.31
CA ASP A 67 -7.52 9.41 -4.36
C ASP A 67 -7.53 10.09 -5.73
N LEU A 68 -8.35 9.56 -6.64
CA LEU A 68 -8.48 10.10 -7.99
C LEU A 68 -9.15 11.48 -8.02
N GLN A 69 -10.01 11.78 -7.05
CA GLN A 69 -10.73 13.06 -6.97
C GLN A 69 -9.77 14.19 -6.64
N ARG A 70 -8.85 13.95 -5.69
CA ARG A 70 -7.84 14.92 -5.27
C ARG A 70 -6.54 14.82 -6.07
N LYS A 71 -6.42 13.83 -6.97
CA LYS A 71 -5.19 13.49 -7.70
C LYS A 71 -4.01 13.26 -6.74
N GLN A 72 -4.28 12.56 -5.65
CA GLN A 72 -3.30 12.27 -4.61
C GLN A 72 -3.05 10.77 -4.49
N VAL A 73 -1.82 10.42 -4.16
CA VAL A 73 -1.41 9.07 -3.81
C VAL A 73 -0.81 9.12 -2.42
N ARG A 74 -1.30 8.26 -1.53
CA ARG A 74 -0.68 8.04 -0.22
C ARG A 74 -0.12 6.63 -0.19
N ILE A 75 1.18 6.52 0.03
CA ILE A 75 1.87 5.24 0.17
C ILE A 75 2.09 5.01 1.66
N VAL A 76 1.69 3.83 2.14
CA VAL A 76 1.90 3.38 3.51
C VAL A 76 2.72 2.10 3.48
N THR A 77 3.79 2.08 4.27
CA THR A 77 4.74 0.97 4.35
C THR A 77 5.02 0.64 5.80
N SER A 78 5.23 -0.64 6.11
CA SER A 78 5.75 -1.10 7.42
C SER A 78 7.28 -1.19 7.42
N GLU A 79 7.95 -0.20 6.83
CA GLU A 79 9.40 -0.15 6.80
C GLU A 79 9.96 -0.07 8.23
N GLN A 80 10.93 -0.92 8.53
CA GLN A 80 11.68 -0.89 9.78
C GLN A 80 13.08 -0.36 9.52
N ARG A 81 13.52 0.59 10.35
CA ARG A 81 14.88 1.11 10.34
C ARG A 81 15.51 0.91 11.71
N PRO A 82 16.80 0.55 11.79
CA PRO A 82 17.51 0.60 13.06
C PRO A 82 17.58 2.05 13.52
N ALA A 83 17.39 2.27 14.82
CA ALA A 83 17.66 3.54 15.49
C ALA A 83 18.38 3.20 16.80
N GLY A 84 19.61 3.72 16.95
CA GLY A 84 20.42 3.55 18.16
C GLY A 84 20.17 4.67 19.16
N GLU A 85 19.94 5.89 18.67
CA GLU A 85 19.71 7.07 19.49
C GLU A 85 18.53 7.92 18.96
N VAL A 86 17.97 8.78 19.81
CA VAL A 86 16.82 9.65 19.45
C VAL A 86 17.12 10.54 18.25
N ARG A 87 18.40 10.93 18.05
CA ARG A 87 18.84 11.72 16.90
C ARG A 87 18.58 10.99 15.57
N ASP A 88 18.73 9.67 15.53
CA ASP A 88 18.50 8.86 14.34
C ASP A 88 17.02 8.95 13.89
N LEU A 89 16.09 9.15 14.83
CA LEU A 89 14.67 9.34 14.52
C LEU A 89 14.41 10.65 13.75
N LEU A 90 15.17 11.71 14.04
CA LEU A 90 15.02 12.99 13.34
C LEU A 90 15.43 12.87 11.88
N GLU A 91 16.45 12.06 11.58
CA GLU A 91 16.89 11.78 10.21
C GLU A 91 15.87 10.94 9.44
N ILE A 92 15.08 10.09 10.12
CA ILE A 92 14.00 9.31 9.53
C ILE A 92 12.79 10.20 9.17
N ILE A 93 12.43 11.15 10.03
CA ILE A 93 11.24 12.01 9.85
C ILE A 93 11.51 13.14 8.87
N ALA A 94 12.71 13.72 8.91
CA ALA A 94 13.14 14.82 8.07
C ALA A 94 14.45 14.47 7.36
N PRO A 95 14.41 13.57 6.35
CA PRO A 95 15.60 13.23 5.59
C PRO A 95 16.12 14.51 4.94
N SER A 96 17.35 14.90 5.29
CA SER A 96 18.01 16.04 4.66
C SER A 96 18.11 15.74 3.16
N ALA A 97 17.46 16.57 2.33
CA ALA A 97 17.52 16.41 0.88
C ALA A 97 18.99 16.47 0.45
N THR A 98 19.56 15.31 0.10
CA THR A 98 20.91 15.24 -0.43
C THR A 98 20.84 15.82 -1.85
N THR A 99 21.49 16.95 -2.05
CA THR A 99 21.62 17.65 -3.34
C THR A 99 22.62 16.93 -4.23
#